data_AF-A0A918L1P4-F1
#
_entry.id   AF-A0A918L1P4-F1
#
_cell.length_a   1.000
_cell.length_b   1.000
_cell.length_c   1.000
_cell.angle_alpha   90.00
_cell.angle_beta   90.00
_cell.angle_gamma   90.00
#
_symmetry.space_group_name_H-M   'P 1'
#
loop_
_entity.id
_entity.type
_entity.pdbx_description
1 polymer ?
#
loop_
_entity_poly.entity_id
_entity_poly.type
_entity_poly.pdbx_seq_one_letter_code
_entity_poly.pdbx_strand_id
1 'polypeptide(L)'
;MTVSPQSTIQQELVDFLHSRTKKVWEEDTDLFASGGLSSLFAMEIVVHLEKTYDVSVRGKDLRLDNFRTVTSMATLVRRLQGAGDAGE
;
A
#
# COMPACT_ATOMS: atom_id res chain seq x y z
N MET A 1 0.45 20.63 14.44
CA MET A 1 1.23 19.99 13.36
C MET A 1 0.25 19.18 12.55
N THR A 2 -0.29 19.73 11.47
CA THR A 2 -1.23 19.04 10.58
C THR A 2 -0.44 18.02 9.78
N VAL A 3 -0.43 16.77 10.22
CA VAL A 3 0.11 15.66 9.43
C VAL A 3 -0.70 15.59 8.13
N SER A 4 -0.07 15.91 7.01
CA SER A 4 -0.70 15.79 5.71
C SER A 4 -1.08 14.32 5.48
N PRO A 5 -2.29 14.01 5.00
CA PRO A 5 -2.77 12.63 4.87
C PRO A 5 -1.88 11.76 3.96
N GLN A 6 -1.06 12.39 3.10
CA GLN A 6 -0.13 11.70 2.21
C GLN A 6 1.05 11.06 2.93
N SER A 7 1.57 11.71 3.98
CA SER A 7 2.72 11.19 4.73
C SER A 7 2.28 10.06 5.65
N THR A 8 1.05 10.11 6.18
CA THR A 8 0.55 9.08 7.11
C THR A 8 0.44 7.70 6.45
N ILE A 9 -0.23 7.58 5.29
CA ILE A 9 -0.40 6.25 4.63
C ILE A 9 0.95 5.63 4.28
N GLN A 10 1.89 6.43 3.76
CA GLN A 10 3.21 5.93 3.40
C GLN A 10 4.00 5.48 4.63
N GLN A 11 3.98 6.27 5.72
CA GLN A 11 4.65 5.91 6.96
C GLN A 11 4.07 4.63 7.59
N GLU A 12 2.74 4.48 7.62
CA GLU A 12 2.10 3.26 8.13
C GLU A 12 2.50 2.02 7.31
N LEU A 13 2.58 2.17 5.97
CA LEU A 13 3.03 1.08 5.10
C LEU A 13 4.51 0.75 5.28
N VAL A 14 5.37 1.76 5.42
CA VAL A 14 6.79 1.55 5.71
C VAL A 14 6.97 0.84 7.05
N ASP A 15 6.22 1.23 8.08
CA ASP A 15 6.27 0.58 9.39
C ASP A 15 5.77 -0.87 9.32
N PHE A 16 4.67 -1.12 8.62
CA PHE A 16 4.16 -2.47 8.37
C PHE A 16 5.19 -3.36 7.66
N LEU A 17 5.80 -2.84 6.59
CA LEU A 17 6.83 -3.54 5.83
C LEU A 17 8.06 -3.79 6.69
N HIS A 18 8.51 -2.80 7.46
CA HIS A 18 9.63 -2.93 8.39
C HIS A 18 9.37 -3.95 9.49
N SER A 19 8.17 -3.96 10.08
CA SER A 19 7.76 -4.92 11.09
C SER A 19 7.81 -6.36 10.57
N ARG A 20 7.37 -6.58 9.33
CA ARG A 20 7.31 -7.90 8.67
C ARG A 20 8.64 -8.38 8.11
N THR A 21 9.40 -7.50 7.46
CA THR A 21 10.65 -7.84 6.74
C THR A 21 11.92 -7.59 7.55
N LYS A 22 11.81 -6.86 8.67
CA LYS A 22 12.93 -6.35 9.48
C LYS A 22 13.96 -5.55 8.66
N LYS A 23 13.50 -4.91 7.58
CA LYS A 23 14.30 -4.05 6.70
C LYS A 23 13.66 -2.68 6.58
N VAL A 24 14.50 -1.65 6.48
CA VAL A 24 14.05 -0.28 6.19
C VAL A 24 13.83 -0.19 4.67
N TRP A 25 12.66 0.31 4.28
CA TRP A 25 12.26 0.48 2.88
C TRP A 25 12.04 1.97 2.61
N GLU A 26 12.52 2.45 1.47
CA GLU A 26 12.18 3.79 0.99
C GLU A 26 10.88 3.76 0.20
N GLU A 27 10.24 4.93 0.09
CA GLU A 27 8.91 5.09 -0.50
C GLU A 27 8.88 4.63 -1.97
N ASP A 28 9.96 4.93 -2.68
CA ASP A 28 10.17 4.63 -4.11
C ASP A 28 10.94 3.33 -4.36
N THR A 29 11.28 2.58 -3.30
CA THR A 29 12.00 1.31 -3.46
C THR A 29 11.07 0.24 -4.06
N ASP A 30 11.55 -0.42 -5.11
CA ASP A 30 10.90 -1.60 -5.67
C ASP A 30 11.08 -2.80 -4.75
N LEU A 31 10.01 -3.15 -4.05
CA LEU A 31 10.00 -4.22 -3.06
C LEU A 31 10.12 -5.62 -3.70
N PHE A 32 9.61 -5.78 -4.93
CA PHE A 32 9.68 -7.05 -5.66
C PHE A 32 11.07 -7.26 -6.28
N ALA A 33 11.64 -6.23 -6.91
CA ALA A 33 12.99 -6.32 -7.47
C ALA A 33 14.07 -6.48 -6.39
N SER A 34 13.85 -5.90 -5.21
CA SER A 34 14.75 -6.06 -4.05
C SER A 34 14.68 -7.46 -3.43
N GLY A 35 13.84 -8.36 -3.94
CA GLY A 35 13.62 -9.70 -3.39
C GLY A 35 12.99 -9.70 -2.00
N GLY A 36 12.39 -8.57 -1.58
CA GLY A 36 11.80 -8.39 -0.25
C GLY A 36 10.36 -8.89 -0.14
N LEU A 37 9.70 -9.13 -1.27
CA LEU A 37 8.26 -9.41 -1.34
C LEU A 37 8.00 -10.73 -2.07
N SER A 38 7.36 -11.68 -1.37
CA SER A 38 6.85 -12.92 -1.96
C SER A 38 5.40 -12.74 -2.44
N SER A 39 4.94 -13.59 -3.37
CA SER A 39 3.55 -13.53 -3.85
C SER A 39 2.51 -13.69 -2.74
N LEU A 40 2.84 -14.42 -1.67
CA LEU A 40 1.97 -14.54 -0.49
C LEU A 40 1.93 -13.24 0.32
N PHE A 41 3.08 -12.58 0.47
CA PHE A 41 3.15 -11.32 1.20
C PHE A 41 2.45 -10.18 0.44
N ALA A 42 2.43 -10.22 -0.90
CA ALA A 42 1.63 -9.30 -1.70
C ALA A 42 0.12 -9.42 -1.38
N MET A 43 -0.40 -10.65 -1.20
CA MET A 43 -1.78 -10.85 -0.77
C MET A 43 -2.05 -10.34 0.65
N GLU A 44 -1.10 -10.51 1.57
CA GLU A 44 -1.20 -9.95 2.94
C GLU A 44 -1.29 -8.42 2.91
N ILE A 45 -0.51 -7.77 2.04
CA ILE A 45 -0.58 -6.32 1.83
C ILE A 45 -1.97 -5.92 1.34
N VAL A 46 -2.50 -6.62 0.32
CA VAL A 46 -3.84 -6.33 -0.20
C VAL A 46 -4.88 -6.40 0.92
N VAL A 47 -4.92 -7.50 1.68
CA VAL A 47 -5.87 -7.67 2.79
C VAL A 47 -5.68 -6.61 3.86
N HIS A 48 -4.43 -6.24 4.17
CA HIS A 48 -4.14 -5.17 5.11
C HIS A 48 -4.67 -3.83 4.62
N LEU A 49 -4.43 -3.47 3.35
CA LEU A 49 -4.94 -2.24 2.76
C LEU A 49 -6.47 -2.19 2.78
N GLU A 50 -7.13 -3.26 2.37
CA GLU A 50 -8.60 -3.35 2.36
C GLU A 50 -9.17 -3.18 3.78
N LYS A 51 -8.59 -3.83 4.79
CA LYS A 51 -9.06 -3.75 6.18
C LYS A 51 -8.72 -2.42 6.88
N THR A 52 -7.55 -1.87 6.64
CA THR A 52 -7.07 -0.66 7.32
C THR A 52 -7.74 0.59 6.77
N TYR A 53 -8.00 0.62 5.45
CA TYR A 53 -8.49 1.81 4.76
C TYR A 53 -9.92 1.69 4.25
N ASP A 54 -10.59 0.56 4.52
CA ASP A 54 -11.95 0.22 4.04
C ASP A 54 -12.10 0.37 2.52
N VAL A 55 -11.09 -0.13 1.79
CA VAL A 55 -11.06 -0.07 0.32
C VAL A 55 -11.26 -1.45 -0.29
N SER A 56 -11.70 -1.50 -1.55
CA SER A 56 -11.81 -2.75 -2.33
C SER A 56 -10.80 -2.77 -3.46
N VAL A 57 -9.85 -3.71 -3.41
CA VAL A 57 -8.77 -3.83 -4.38
C VAL A 57 -9.08 -4.98 -5.34
N ARG A 58 -9.53 -4.68 -6.57
CA ARG A 58 -9.97 -5.71 -7.54
C ARG A 58 -9.56 -5.42 -8.98
N GLY A 59 -9.54 -6.47 -9.81
CA GLY A 59 -9.37 -6.35 -11.26
C GLY A 59 -8.10 -5.61 -11.66
N LYS A 60 -8.23 -4.35 -12.10
CA LYS A 60 -7.11 -3.52 -12.57
C LYS A 60 -6.23 -2.99 -11.43
N ASP A 61 -6.73 -3.02 -10.21
CA ASP A 61 -6.01 -2.56 -9.02
C ASP A 61 -5.05 -3.62 -8.47
N LEU A 62 -5.30 -4.91 -8.76
CA LEU A 62 -4.43 -6.04 -8.39
C LEU A 62 -3.15 -6.16 -9.24
N ARG A 63 -2.78 -5.11 -9.98
CA ARG A 63 -1.54 -5.10 -10.76
C ARG A 63 -0.35 -4.94 -9.83
N LEU A 64 0.69 -5.73 -10.07
CA LEU A 64 1.97 -5.66 -9.34
C LEU A 64 2.52 -4.23 -9.25
N ASP A 65 2.35 -3.44 -10.30
CA ASP A 65 2.78 -2.03 -10.38
C ASP A 65 2.21 -1.16 -9.23
N ASN A 66 0.98 -1.46 -8.78
CA ASN A 66 0.36 -0.75 -7.66
C ASN A 66 0.92 -1.14 -6.29
N PHE A 67 1.56 -2.31 -6.18
CA PHE A 67 2.16 -2.81 -4.93
C PHE A 67 3.69 -2.78 -4.96
N ARG A 68 4.26 -2.26 -6.05
CA ARG A 68 5.69 -2.30 -6.31
C ARG A 68 6.48 -1.43 -5.34
N THR A 69 5.92 -0.27 -5.03
CA THR A 69 6.50 0.76 -4.16
C THR A 69 5.45 1.23 -3.15
N VAL A 70 5.91 1.80 -2.05
CA VAL A 70 4.99 2.40 -1.05
C VAL A 70 4.24 3.59 -1.65
N THR A 71 4.90 4.37 -2.50
CA THR A 71 4.28 5.48 -3.24
C THR A 71 3.08 5.01 -4.06
N SER A 72 3.23 3.91 -4.81
CA SER A 72 2.14 3.32 -5.60
C SER A 72 0.99 2.83 -4.73
N MET A 73 1.28 2.16 -3.62
CA MET A 73 0.26 1.65 -2.69
C MET A 73 -0.53 2.80 -2.06
N ALA A 74 0.15 3.85 -1.59
CA ALA A 74 -0.50 5.02 -1.01
C ALA A 74 -1.37 5.76 -2.04
N THR A 75 -0.94 5.81 -3.29
CA THR A 75 -1.70 6.39 -4.40
C THR A 75 -2.94 5.55 -4.71
N LEU A 76 -2.82 4.22 -4.71
CA LEU A 76 -3.93 3.31 -4.91
C LEU A 76 -4.99 3.48 -3.82
N VAL A 77 -4.59 3.44 -2.55
CA VAL A 77 -5.49 3.60 -1.40
C VAL A 77 -6.27 4.90 -1.52
N ARG A 78 -5.60 6.01 -1.80
CA ARG A 78 -6.28 7.31 -1.92
C ARG A 78 -7.26 7.33 -3.08
N ARG A 79 -6.89 6.74 -4.21
CA ARG A 79 -7.78 6.63 -5.37
C ARG A 79 -9.03 5.83 -5.03
N LEU A 80 -8.89 4.74 -4.29
CA LEU A 80 -10.01 3.89 -3.87
C LEU A 80 -10.87 4.59 -2.81
N GLN A 81 -10.27 5.28 -1.84
CA GLN A 81 -11.00 6.08 -0.85
C GLN A 81 -11.79 7.23 -1.49
N GLY A 82 -11.21 7.94 -2.46
CA GLY A 82 -11.91 9.00 -3.18
C GLY A 82 -12.95 8.50 -4.18
N ALA A 83 -12.87 7.24 -4.62
CA ALA A 83 -13.86 6.61 -5.49
C ALA A 83 -15.03 5.97 -4.71
N GLY A 84 -14.79 5.57 -3.46
CA GLY A 84 -15.79 4.99 -2.56
C GLY A 84 -16.87 5.97 -2.09
N ASP A 85 -16.61 7.28 -2.17
CA ASP A 85 -17.56 8.33 -1.80
C ASP A 85 -18.60 8.65 -2.91
N ALA A 86 -18.48 8.02 -4.10
CA ALA A 86 -19.38 8.24 -5.24
C ALA A 86 -20.43 7.12 -5.43
N GLY A 87 -20.61 6.24 -4.44
CA GLY A 87 -21.55 5.12 -4.51
C GLY A 87 -22.18 4.79 -3.17
N GLU A 88 -23.15 5.63 -2.76
CA GLU A 88 -24.50 5.34 -2.22
C GLU A 88 -24.97 6.41 -1.22
#